data_AF-A0A7S3MKM4-F1
#
_entry.id   AF-A0A7S3MKM4-F1
#
_cell.length_a   1.000
_cell.length_b   1.000
_cell.length_c   1.000
_cell.angle_alpha   90.00
_cell.angle_beta   90.00
_cell.angle_gamma   90.00
#
_symmetry.space_group_name_H-M   'P 1'
#
loop_
_entity.id
_entity.type
_entity.pdbx_description
1 polymer ?
#
loop_
_entity_poly.entity_id
_entity_poly.type
_entity_poly.pdbx_seq_one_letter_code
_entity_poly.pdbx_strand_id
1 'polypeptide(L)'
;LIAQIFLLADGFSQAAVLSKKMVKLYSLSSEQLSKQDHYDFGMRAVKSVLVMAGKLRRKSPDDPEDRLLIRAMRDSNVPKFLEHDLPLFRGIIKDLFPTSEDITDDYELLQSAIANQLKKENYQVVPKFNTKIIQLLETMTVRHGNMLVGSTGTGKTTCSHILSRA
;
A
#
# COMPACT_ATOMS: atom_id res chain seq x y z
N LEU A 1 -9.47 -11.49 17.40
CA LEU A 1 -10.19 -10.62 18.35
C LEU A 1 -9.78 -9.15 18.23
N ILE A 2 -8.49 -8.78 18.35
CA ILE A 2 -8.05 -7.37 18.29
C ILE A 2 -8.47 -6.68 16.98
N ALA A 3 -8.14 -7.24 15.81
CA ALA A 3 -8.48 -6.63 14.52
C ALA A 3 -9.99 -6.40 14.33
N GLN A 4 -10.83 -7.30 14.84
CA GLN A 4 -12.29 -7.16 14.81
C GLN A 4 -12.76 -5.94 15.61
N ILE A 5 -12.23 -5.74 16.82
CA ILE A 5 -12.61 -4.61 17.68
C ILE A 5 -12.25 -3.28 17.01
N PHE A 6 -11.06 -3.19 16.42
CA PHE A 6 -10.64 -1.99 15.69
C PHE A 6 -11.55 -1.70 14.49
N LEU A 7 -11.80 -2.70 13.64
CA LEU A 7 -12.70 -2.52 12.49
C LEU A 7 -14.11 -2.11 12.93
N LEU A 8 -14.65 -2.74 13.99
CA LEU A 8 -15.97 -2.38 14.51
C LEU A 8 -15.99 -0.93 15.04
N ALA A 9 -14.95 -0.51 15.77
CA ALA A 9 -14.82 0.85 16.28
C ALA A 9 -14.69 1.89 15.16
N ASP A 10 -14.13 1.51 14.01
CA ASP A 10 -14.01 2.35 12.81
C ASP A 10 -15.25 2.28 11.89
N GLY A 11 -16.32 1.58 12.29
CA GLY A 11 -17.61 1.57 11.57
C GLY A 11 -17.71 0.52 10.46
N PHE A 12 -16.97 -0.57 10.56
CA PHE A 12 -17.12 -1.75 9.69
C PHE A 12 -18.19 -2.70 10.26
N SER A 13 -19.27 -2.89 9.51
CA SER A 13 -20.35 -3.83 9.82
C SER A 13 -19.93 -5.30 9.67
N GLN A 14 -19.05 -5.61 8.70
CA GLN A 14 -18.55 -6.97 8.43
C GLN A 14 -17.25 -7.30 9.18
N ALA A 15 -16.93 -6.55 10.24
CA ALA A 15 -15.65 -6.64 10.98
C ALA A 15 -15.27 -8.08 11.39
N ALA A 16 -16.25 -8.93 11.73
CA ALA A 16 -16.00 -10.32 12.12
C ALA A 16 -15.40 -11.17 10.99
N VAL A 17 -15.91 -11.03 9.77
CA VAL A 17 -15.42 -11.77 8.59
C VAL A 17 -14.13 -11.15 8.08
N LEU A 18 -14.11 -9.83 7.95
CA LEU A 18 -12.97 -9.08 7.42
C LEU A 18 -11.70 -9.23 8.27
N SER A 19 -11.84 -9.22 9.61
CA SER A 19 -10.69 -9.44 10.50
C SER A 19 -10.07 -10.83 10.35
N LYS A 20 -10.87 -11.87 10.14
CA LYS A 20 -10.36 -13.24 9.89
C LYS A 20 -9.59 -13.31 8.58
N LYS A 21 -10.15 -12.72 7.51
CA LYS A 21 -9.47 -12.64 6.20
C LYS A 21 -8.15 -11.88 6.28
N MET A 22 -8.14 -10.72 6.97
CA MET A 22 -6.92 -9.94 7.19
C MET A 22 -5.85 -10.74 7.93
N VAL A 23 -6.20 -11.39 9.04
CA VAL A 23 -5.23 -12.20 9.80
C VAL A 23 -4.70 -13.35 8.94
N LYS A 24 -5.57 -14.00 8.15
CA LYS A 24 -5.14 -15.08 7.26
C LYS A 24 -4.22 -14.59 6.15
N LEU A 25 -4.49 -13.41 5.58
CA LEU A 25 -3.62 -12.77 4.58
C LEU A 25 -2.21 -12.56 5.13
N TYR A 26 -2.07 -12.04 6.35
CA TYR A 26 -0.76 -11.82 6.98
C TYR A 26 -0.03 -13.13 7.32
N SER A 27 -0.76 -14.16 7.78
CA SER A 27 -0.16 -15.49 7.99
C SER A 27 0.35 -16.09 6.68
N LEU A 28 -0.48 -16.13 5.63
CA LEU A 28 -0.07 -16.63 4.31
C LEU A 28 1.07 -15.83 3.71
N SER A 29 1.06 -14.49 3.85
CA SER A 29 2.13 -13.63 3.38
C SER A 29 3.46 -13.94 4.08
N SER A 30 3.44 -14.19 5.39
CA SER A 30 4.64 -14.58 6.14
C SER A 30 5.13 -15.99 5.81
N GLU A 31 4.25 -16.87 5.33
CA GLU A 31 4.57 -18.27 5.00
C GLU A 31 5.05 -18.43 3.55
N GLN A 32 4.51 -17.64 2.61
CA GLN A 32 4.69 -17.83 1.16
C GLN A 32 5.61 -16.82 0.50
N LEU A 33 5.75 -15.60 1.03
CA LEU A 33 6.63 -14.58 0.45
C LEU A 33 8.10 -14.86 0.80
N SER A 34 9.00 -14.29 0.02
CA SER A 34 10.43 -14.40 0.31
C SER A 34 10.78 -13.82 1.69
N LYS A 35 11.79 -14.40 2.35
CA LYS A 35 12.27 -13.91 3.64
C LYS A 35 13.15 -12.68 3.41
N GLN A 36 12.66 -11.51 3.83
CA GLN A 36 13.38 -10.24 3.75
C GLN A 36 13.42 -9.57 5.13
N ASP A 37 14.55 -8.97 5.50
CA ASP A 37 14.73 -8.31 6.80
C ASP A 37 13.78 -7.12 7.02
N HIS A 38 13.33 -6.50 5.93
CA HIS A 38 12.44 -5.33 5.96
C HIS A 38 10.95 -5.69 5.87
N TYR A 39 10.61 -6.97 5.74
CA TYR A 39 9.21 -7.40 5.78
C TYR A 39 8.71 -7.43 7.23
N ASP A 40 7.59 -6.77 7.48
CA ASP A 40 6.96 -6.70 8.80
C ASP A 40 5.51 -7.16 8.70
N PHE A 41 5.28 -8.40 9.15
CA PHE A 41 3.95 -9.01 9.28
C PHE A 41 3.47 -9.04 10.74
N GLY A 42 4.16 -8.33 11.64
CA GLY A 42 3.85 -8.32 13.06
C GLY A 42 2.64 -7.43 13.42
N MET A 43 2.28 -7.44 14.70
CA MET A 43 1.12 -6.69 15.21
C MET A 43 1.21 -5.18 14.99
N ARG A 44 2.41 -4.61 14.88
CA ARG A 44 2.61 -3.18 14.57
C ARG A 44 2.20 -2.85 13.13
N ALA A 45 2.57 -3.69 12.17
CA ALA A 45 2.11 -3.55 10.79
C ALA A 45 0.60 -3.70 10.69
N VAL A 46 0.03 -4.74 11.33
CA VAL A 46 -1.41 -4.99 11.38
C VAL A 46 -2.17 -3.79 11.96
N LYS A 47 -1.71 -3.22 13.09
CA LYS A 47 -2.32 -2.01 13.69
C LYS A 47 -2.28 -0.82 12.73
N SER A 48 -1.17 -0.63 12.01
CA SER A 48 -1.04 0.47 11.05
C SER A 48 -2.05 0.36 9.90
N VAL A 49 -2.29 -0.86 9.41
CA VAL A 49 -3.30 -1.11 8.37
C VAL A 49 -4.72 -0.89 8.89
N LEU A 50 -5.03 -1.32 10.11
CA LEU A 50 -6.35 -1.08 10.72
C LEU A 50 -6.65 0.42 10.84
N VAL A 51 -5.68 1.21 11.32
CA VAL A 51 -5.82 2.68 11.40
C VAL A 51 -6.01 3.30 10.00
N MET A 52 -5.31 2.79 8.98
CA MET A 52 -5.49 3.24 7.60
C MET A 52 -6.89 2.90 7.07
N ALA A 53 -7.36 1.66 7.28
CA ALA A 53 -8.69 1.22 6.87
C ALA A 53 -9.78 2.09 7.50
N GLY A 54 -9.66 2.44 8.78
CA GLY A 54 -10.59 3.36 9.44
C GLY A 54 -10.57 4.78 8.87
N LYS A 55 -9.39 5.31 8.49
CA LYS A 55 -9.29 6.59 7.78
C LYS A 55 -9.98 6.55 6.41
N LEU A 56 -9.77 5.47 5.65
CA LEU A 56 -10.43 5.27 4.35
C LEU A 56 -11.95 5.16 4.51
N ARG A 57 -12.43 4.43 5.53
CA ARG A 57 -13.87 4.31 5.86
C ARG A 57 -14.52 5.65 6.17
N ARG A 58 -13.83 6.53 6.91
CA ARG A 58 -14.34 7.89 7.19
C ARG A 58 -14.35 8.78 5.95
N LYS A 59 -13.38 8.61 5.04
CA LYS A 59 -13.30 9.40 3.79
C LYS A 59 -14.35 8.96 2.78
N SER A 60 -14.63 7.66 2.71
CA SER A 60 -15.57 7.06 1.76
C SER A 60 -16.54 6.09 2.46
N PRO A 61 -17.58 6.59 3.15
CA PRO A 61 -18.52 5.77 3.92
C PRO A 61 -19.44 4.87 3.08
N ASP A 62 -19.59 5.16 1.79
CA ASP A 62 -20.47 4.38 0.90
C ASP A 62 -19.71 3.28 0.14
N ASP A 63 -18.38 3.29 0.22
CA ASP A 63 -17.55 2.29 -0.43
C ASP A 63 -17.66 0.91 0.25
N PRO A 64 -17.62 -0.19 -0.52
CA PRO A 64 -17.64 -1.53 0.04
C PRO A 64 -16.49 -1.77 1.03
N GLU A 65 -16.81 -2.33 2.19
CA GLU A 65 -15.87 -2.49 3.30
C GLU A 65 -14.68 -3.40 2.99
N ASP A 66 -14.92 -4.48 2.24
CA ASP A 66 -13.89 -5.37 1.74
C ASP A 66 -12.89 -4.62 0.85
N ARG A 67 -13.41 -3.78 -0.04
CA ARG A 67 -12.64 -2.95 -0.96
C ARG A 67 -11.73 -1.97 -0.23
N LEU A 68 -12.25 -1.31 0.80
CA LEU A 68 -11.48 -0.39 1.65
C LEU A 68 -10.36 -1.11 2.41
N LEU A 69 -10.64 -2.32 2.92
CA LEU A 69 -9.66 -3.11 3.65
C LEU A 69 -8.55 -3.64 2.72
N ILE A 70 -8.89 -4.10 1.52
CA ILE A 70 -7.92 -4.54 0.50
C ILE A 70 -6.99 -3.41 0.12
N ARG A 71 -7.55 -2.21 -0.12
CA ARG A 71 -6.77 -1.00 -0.37
C ARG A 71 -5.79 -0.72 0.76
N ALA A 72 -6.27 -0.68 2.01
CA ALA A 72 -5.40 -0.45 3.16
C ALA A 72 -4.25 -1.47 3.27
N MET A 73 -4.53 -2.75 2.99
CA MET A 73 -3.51 -3.82 2.98
C MET A 73 -2.53 -3.64 1.81
N ARG A 74 -2.98 -3.24 0.64
CA ARG A 74 -2.13 -3.01 -0.54
C ARG A 74 -1.18 -1.84 -0.31
N ASP A 75 -1.72 -0.68 0.00
CA ASP A 75 -0.98 0.57 0.12
C ASP A 75 0.08 0.48 1.22
N SER A 76 -0.19 -0.30 2.28
CA SER A 76 0.77 -0.52 3.35
C SER A 76 1.90 -1.49 3.00
N ASN A 77 1.66 -2.46 2.11
CA ASN A 77 2.58 -3.60 1.94
C ASN A 77 3.29 -3.61 0.57
N VAL A 78 2.60 -3.25 -0.52
CA VAL A 78 3.16 -3.25 -1.88
C VAL A 78 4.42 -2.38 -2.02
N PRO A 79 4.54 -1.19 -1.41
CA PRO A 79 5.77 -0.40 -1.49
C PRO A 79 7.01 -1.09 -0.90
N LYS A 80 6.82 -2.08 -0.02
CA LYS A 80 7.88 -2.80 0.68
C LYS A 80 8.30 -4.08 -0.05
N PHE A 81 7.42 -4.67 -0.83
CA PHE A 81 7.65 -5.98 -1.44
C PHE A 81 8.56 -5.91 -2.67
N LEU A 82 9.32 -6.98 -2.87
CA LEU A 82 10.08 -7.24 -4.08
C LEU A 82 9.16 -7.57 -5.26
N GLU A 83 9.62 -7.31 -6.48
CA GLU A 83 8.81 -7.44 -7.69
C GLU A 83 8.26 -8.86 -7.90
N HIS A 84 9.05 -9.89 -7.55
CA HIS A 84 8.65 -11.30 -7.68
C HIS A 84 7.63 -11.76 -6.62
N ASP A 85 7.52 -11.04 -5.50
CA ASP A 85 6.58 -11.34 -4.41
C ASP A 85 5.20 -10.71 -4.67
N LEU A 86 5.13 -9.69 -5.52
CA LEU A 86 3.87 -9.00 -5.85
C LEU A 86 2.80 -9.93 -6.47
N PRO A 87 3.11 -10.84 -7.42
CA PRO A 87 2.13 -11.79 -7.93
C PRO A 87 1.59 -12.74 -6.86
N LEU A 88 2.46 -13.23 -5.97
CA LEU A 88 2.06 -14.11 -4.86
C LEU A 88 1.11 -13.39 -3.90
N PHE A 89 1.46 -12.16 -3.50
CA PHE A 89 0.61 -11.35 -2.63
C PHE A 89 -0.76 -11.05 -3.26
N ARG A 90 -0.80 -10.73 -4.57
CA ARG A 90 -2.05 -10.55 -5.31
C ARG A 90 -2.88 -11.83 -5.39
N GLY A 91 -2.23 -12.99 -5.54
CA GLY A 91 -2.88 -14.29 -5.46
C GLY A 91 -3.57 -14.52 -4.12
N ILE A 92 -2.86 -14.27 -3.01
CA ILE A 92 -3.41 -14.39 -1.65
C ILE A 92 -4.62 -13.45 -1.46
N ILE A 93 -4.57 -12.21 -1.97
CA ILE A 93 -5.71 -11.29 -1.93
C ILE A 93 -6.89 -11.88 -2.71
N LYS A 94 -6.67 -12.32 -3.94
CA LYS A 94 -7.73 -12.83 -4.82
C LYS A 94 -8.41 -14.07 -4.23
N ASP A 95 -7.66 -14.96 -3.58
CA ASP A 95 -8.20 -16.16 -2.94
C ASP A 95 -9.07 -15.82 -1.72
N LEU A 96 -8.68 -14.80 -0.94
CA LEU A 96 -9.43 -14.37 0.25
C LEU A 96 -10.60 -13.43 -0.08
N PHE A 97 -10.51 -12.70 -1.19
CA PHE A 97 -11.49 -11.70 -1.63
C PHE A 97 -11.81 -11.88 -3.13
N PRO A 98 -12.54 -12.95 -3.51
CA PRO A 98 -12.77 -13.28 -4.91
C PRO A 98 -13.76 -12.35 -5.63
N THR A 99 -14.65 -11.69 -4.89
CA THR A 99 -15.74 -10.86 -5.42
C THR A 99 -15.42 -9.36 -5.43
N SER A 100 -14.31 -8.95 -4.82
CA SER A 100 -13.94 -7.54 -4.75
C SER A 100 -13.11 -7.14 -5.96
N GLU A 101 -13.55 -6.11 -6.67
CA GLU A 101 -12.76 -5.50 -7.73
C GLU A 101 -11.66 -4.60 -7.16
N ASP A 102 -10.56 -4.51 -7.90
CA ASP A 102 -9.44 -3.64 -7.57
C ASP A 102 -9.80 -2.18 -7.77
N ILE A 103 -9.69 -1.36 -6.70
CA ILE A 103 -9.64 0.09 -6.86
C ILE A 103 -8.23 0.45 -7.33
N THR A 104 -8.15 1.21 -8.41
CA THR A 104 -6.96 1.97 -8.75
C THR A 104 -7.24 3.42 -8.40
N ASP A 105 -6.44 4.02 -7.53
CA ASP A 105 -6.52 5.47 -7.32
C ASP A 105 -6.02 6.18 -8.56
N ASP A 106 -6.79 7.16 -9.00
CA ASP A 106 -6.41 7.95 -10.15
C ASP A 106 -5.52 9.11 -9.73
N TYR A 107 -4.22 8.92 -9.91
CA TYR A 107 -3.20 9.93 -9.67
C TYR A 107 -2.88 10.72 -10.94
N GLU A 108 -3.80 10.86 -11.90
CA GLU A 108 -3.50 11.45 -13.22
C GLU A 108 -2.81 12.81 -13.14
N LEU A 109 -3.30 13.70 -12.26
CA LEU A 109 -2.73 15.02 -12.04
C LEU A 109 -1.29 14.94 -11.51
N LEU A 110 -1.06 14.08 -10.51
CA LEU A 110 0.27 13.88 -9.93
C LEU A 110 1.22 13.20 -10.92
N GLN A 111 0.74 12.20 -11.66
CA GLN A 111 1.50 11.53 -12.71
C GLN A 111 1.95 12.52 -13.79
N SER A 112 1.06 13.43 -14.18
CA SER A 112 1.35 14.49 -15.14
C SER A 112 2.37 15.48 -14.58
N ALA A 113 2.23 15.91 -13.32
CA ALA A 113 3.18 16.79 -12.64
C ALA A 113 4.58 16.17 -12.53
N ILE A 114 4.67 14.90 -12.11
CA ILE A 114 5.93 14.14 -12.05
C ILE A 114 6.57 14.05 -13.43
N ALA A 115 5.80 13.69 -14.46
CA ALA A 115 6.32 13.58 -15.82
C ALA A 115 6.85 14.91 -16.36
N ASN A 116 6.17 16.02 -16.06
CA ASN A 116 6.62 17.36 -16.42
C ASN A 116 7.90 17.76 -15.69
N GLN A 117 7.98 17.46 -14.39
CA GLN A 117 9.17 17.77 -13.58
C GLN A 117 10.39 16.94 -14.01
N LEU A 118 10.20 15.67 -14.35
CA LEU A 118 11.26 14.81 -14.91
C LEU A 118 11.81 15.39 -16.23
N LYS A 119 10.93 15.81 -17.14
CA LYS A 119 11.34 16.44 -18.41
C LYS A 119 12.09 17.75 -18.18
N LYS A 120 11.64 18.57 -17.22
CA LYS A 120 12.28 19.85 -16.88
C LYS A 120 13.72 19.67 -16.38
N GLU A 121 14.00 18.59 -15.66
CA GLU A 121 15.34 18.24 -15.18
C GLU A 121 16.14 17.35 -16.17
N ASN A 122 15.64 17.17 -17.39
CA ASN A 122 16.25 16.34 -18.44
C ASN A 122 16.39 14.84 -18.09
N TYR A 123 15.48 14.31 -17.27
CA TYR A 123 15.40 12.87 -16.99
C TYR A 123 14.49 12.12 -17.96
N GLN A 124 14.76 10.83 -18.17
CA GLN A 124 13.86 9.94 -18.89
C GLN A 124 12.62 9.62 -18.05
N VAL A 125 11.44 9.79 -18.64
CA VAL A 125 10.18 9.39 -18.01
C VAL A 125 10.01 7.88 -18.13
N VAL A 126 10.22 7.17 -17.03
CA VAL A 126 10.03 5.71 -16.95
C VAL A 126 8.77 5.41 -16.12
N PRO A 127 7.79 4.66 -16.63
CA PRO A 127 6.54 4.38 -15.92
C PRO A 127 6.75 3.78 -14.52
N LYS A 128 7.66 2.80 -14.41
CA LYS A 128 8.02 2.19 -13.11
C LYS A 128 8.55 3.21 -12.10
N PHE A 129 9.30 4.22 -12.57
CA PHE A 129 9.83 5.27 -11.69
C PHE A 129 8.72 6.21 -11.21
N ASN A 130 7.78 6.56 -12.10
CA ASN A 130 6.59 7.33 -11.73
C ASN A 130 5.75 6.62 -10.65
N THR A 131 5.49 5.32 -10.84
CA THR A 131 4.80 4.50 -9.83
C THR A 131 5.53 4.50 -8.48
N LYS A 132 6.87 4.47 -8.48
CA LYS A 132 7.67 4.52 -7.24
C LYS A 132 7.60 5.86 -6.52
N ILE A 133 7.52 6.96 -7.27
CA ILE A 133 7.32 8.30 -6.70
C ILE A 133 5.93 8.40 -6.03
N ILE A 134 4.88 7.86 -6.66
CA ILE A 134 3.54 7.81 -6.08
C ILE A 134 3.53 6.96 -4.80
N GLN A 135 4.15 5.78 -4.83
CA GLN A 135 4.27 4.91 -3.65
C GLN A 135 5.00 5.60 -2.49
N LEU A 136 5.99 6.46 -2.79
CA LEU A 136 6.67 7.27 -1.78
C LEU A 136 5.68 8.25 -1.12
N LEU A 137 4.87 8.97 -1.90
CA LEU A 137 3.85 9.89 -1.38
C LEU A 137 2.80 9.17 -0.52
N GLU A 138 2.28 8.05 -1.00
CA GLU A 138 1.32 7.21 -0.27
C GLU A 138 1.88 6.79 1.09
N THR A 139 3.13 6.34 1.10
CA THR A 139 3.80 5.92 2.34
C THR A 139 4.03 7.11 3.28
N MET A 140 4.43 8.28 2.77
CA MET A 140 4.64 9.52 3.56
C MET A 140 3.35 10.05 4.18
N THR A 141 2.22 9.87 3.52
CA THR A 141 0.90 10.29 4.03
C THR A 141 0.51 9.49 5.27
N VAL A 142 1.01 8.25 5.39
CA VAL A 142 0.65 7.31 6.46
C VAL A 142 1.69 7.32 7.58
N ARG A 143 2.96 7.48 7.25
CA ARG A 143 4.10 7.35 8.17
C ARG A 143 5.00 8.58 8.08
N HIS A 144 5.42 9.07 9.24
CA HIS A 144 6.30 10.25 9.31
C HIS A 144 7.76 9.90 8.97
N GLY A 145 8.18 8.67 9.27
CA GLY A 145 9.52 8.17 9.01
C GLY A 145 9.50 7.08 7.94
N ASN A 146 10.20 7.34 6.83
CA ASN A 146 10.28 6.44 5.69
C ASN A 146 11.76 6.14 5.37
N MET A 147 12.03 4.91 4.94
CA MET A 147 13.35 4.51 4.46
C MET A 147 13.25 4.16 2.97
N LEU A 148 14.08 4.80 2.15
CA LEU A 148 14.26 4.44 0.74
C LEU A 148 15.41 3.44 0.65
N VAL A 149 15.10 2.18 0.35
CA VAL A 149 16.06 1.07 0.32
C VAL A 149 16.36 0.65 -1.13
N GLY A 150 17.63 0.37 -1.41
CA GLY A 150 18.09 -0.11 -2.71
C GLY A 150 19.56 0.24 -2.97
N SER A 151 20.18 -0.39 -3.98
CA SER A 151 21.60 -0.20 -4.32
C SER A 151 21.96 1.25 -4.67
N THR A 152 23.22 1.63 -4.56
CA THR A 152 23.71 2.95 -4.98
C THR A 152 23.40 3.21 -6.47
N GLY A 153 23.06 4.44 -6.82
CA GLY A 153 22.77 4.81 -8.22
C GLY A 153 21.35 4.47 -8.72
N THR A 154 20.47 3.90 -7.91
CA THR A 154 19.09 3.53 -8.31
C THR A 154 18.08 4.69 -8.30
N GLY A 155 18.52 5.95 -8.24
CA GLY A 155 17.64 7.11 -8.30
C GLY A 155 16.82 7.41 -7.03
N LYS A 156 17.18 6.84 -5.87
CA LYS A 156 16.46 7.07 -4.58
C LYS A 156 16.39 8.56 -4.20
N THR A 157 17.52 9.26 -4.28
CA THR A 157 17.61 10.69 -3.98
C THR A 157 16.78 11.51 -4.97
N THR A 158 16.89 11.18 -6.26
CA THR A 158 16.08 11.79 -7.33
C THR A 158 14.59 11.57 -7.10
N CYS A 159 14.16 10.37 -6.68
CA CYS A 159 12.76 10.06 -6.39
C CYS A 159 12.15 11.03 -5.36
N SER A 160 12.86 11.26 -4.25
CA SER A 160 12.42 12.21 -3.21
C SER A 160 12.44 13.66 -3.71
N HIS A 161 13.48 14.07 -4.44
CA HIS A 161 13.57 15.43 -4.97
C HIS A 161 12.49 15.74 -6.01
N ILE A 162 12.21 14.82 -6.92
CA ILE A 162 11.16 14.99 -7.93
C ILE A 162 9.80 15.11 -7.23
N LEU A 163 9.51 14.25 -6.23
CA LEU A 163 8.27 14.38 -5.46
C LEU A 163 8.13 15.73 -4.78
N SER A 164 9.24 16.28 -4.25
CA SER A 164 9.20 17.59 -3.56
C SER A 164 8.98 18.79 -4.49
N ARG A 165 9.20 18.60 -5.79
CA ARG A 165 9.14 19.67 -6.81
C ARG A 165 7.96 19.53 -7.77
N ALA A 166 7.31 18.35 -7.78
CA ALA A 166 6.10 18.07 -8.54
C ALA A 166 4.87 18.61 -7.79
#